data_AF-A0A1G3UTG3-F1
#
_entry.id   AF-A0A1G3UTG3-F1
#
_cell.length_a   1.000
_cell.length_b   1.000
_cell.length_c   1.000
_cell.angle_alpha   90.00
_cell.angle_beta   90.00
_cell.angle_gamma   90.00
#
_symmetry.space_group_name_H-M   'P 1'
#
loop_
_entity.id
_entity.type
_entity.pdbx_description
1 polymer ?
#
loop_
_entity_poly.entity_id
_entity_poly.type
_entity_poly.pdbx_seq_one_letter_code
_entity_poly.pdbx_strand_id
1 'polypeptide(L)'
;MSFSGDDPWLVSFHDLLSGGERLDCGRPELFPGELHRGNPEETAMMIQTSGTTGMPKLAMLSHRNLTAMGESWIRAVSIQAGENWIFISPPAWIVDQMWGLGVALFGGMTMNFPETPETVLEDSRDIGPSRIITSSRFREELASRIRVRMGDAGWVKRCLFSEAERVGRAVVSRQVCKEPTPPLIRGLYHLAAMIIYRPLLDRIGCANFLSAYTGGHPISPDVISFFRAISLNLKQCYGLTEGGGIFQIQPDEEVKPETVGTPLPGVQVRIAEDQEVLVSSRAIFQGYYQDYQATEAAFTQGWLRTGDAGYLDRDGHLMIIGRKEEIIRNKSGDAFSPDFIETRLKFSPFIKEAVIFGEGRSFLTAMINIDFGNTGSWAVERMIPYTTYMDLSQQTAVE
;
A
#
# COMPACT_ATOMS: atom_id res chain seq x y z
N MET A 1 -23.80 20.03 -6.00
CA MET A 1 -24.95 20.28 -6.89
C MET A 1 -26.14 19.59 -6.27
N SER A 2 -27.17 20.33 -5.84
CA SER A 2 -28.43 19.72 -5.41
C SER A 2 -29.26 19.45 -6.66
N PHE A 3 -29.38 18.19 -7.06
CA PHE A 3 -30.29 17.84 -8.15
C PHE A 3 -31.72 17.97 -7.62
N SER A 4 -32.56 18.76 -8.29
CA SER A 4 -33.99 18.82 -8.01
C SER A 4 -34.66 17.52 -8.47
N GLY A 5 -35.65 17.02 -7.72
CA GLY A 5 -36.31 15.73 -7.99
C GLY A 5 -37.01 15.60 -9.35
N ASP A 6 -37.20 16.70 -10.09
CA ASP A 6 -37.83 16.72 -11.42
C ASP A 6 -36.82 16.83 -12.58
N ASP A 7 -35.53 16.59 -12.34
CA ASP A 7 -34.54 16.59 -13.41
C ASP A 7 -34.79 15.38 -14.34
N PRO A 8 -35.00 15.58 -15.65
CA PRO A 8 -35.28 14.50 -16.60
C PRO A 8 -34.12 13.50 -16.76
N TRP A 9 -32.93 13.81 -16.24
CA TRP A 9 -31.79 12.88 -16.21
C TRP A 9 -31.80 11.98 -14.97
N LEU A 10 -32.68 12.26 -14.00
CA LEU A 10 -32.85 11.43 -12.82
C LEU A 10 -33.98 10.41 -13.04
N VAL A 11 -33.68 9.16 -12.74
CA VAL A 11 -34.65 8.07 -12.68
C VAL A 11 -34.50 7.39 -11.31
N SER A 12 -35.61 7.00 -10.69
CA SER A 12 -35.51 6.24 -9.45
C SER A 12 -34.85 4.88 -9.71
N PHE A 13 -34.10 4.35 -8.75
CA PHE A 13 -33.47 3.03 -8.90
C PHE A 13 -34.51 1.93 -9.14
N HIS A 14 -35.69 2.06 -8.52
CA HIS A 14 -36.82 1.15 -8.75
C HIS A 14 -37.36 1.22 -10.17
N ASP A 15 -37.52 2.42 -10.73
CA ASP A 15 -38.01 2.61 -12.11
C ASP A 15 -36.98 2.11 -13.13
N LEU A 16 -35.69 2.27 -12.85
CA LEU A 16 -34.60 1.73 -13.66
C LEU A 16 -34.67 0.19 -13.73
N LEU A 17 -34.78 -0.47 -12.57
CA LEU A 17 -34.92 -1.93 -12.49
C LEU A 17 -36.19 -2.42 -13.21
N SER A 18 -37.33 -1.77 -12.93
CA SER A 18 -38.61 -2.09 -13.57
C SER A 18 -38.57 -1.87 -15.09
N GLY A 19 -37.83 -0.85 -15.55
CA GLY A 19 -37.58 -0.60 -16.97
C GLY A 19 -36.74 -1.70 -17.61
N GLY A 20 -35.71 -2.17 -16.91
CA GLY A 20 -34.89 -3.31 -17.31
C GLY A 20 -35.70 -4.60 -17.44
N GLU A 21 -36.52 -4.94 -16.45
CA GLU A 21 -37.39 -6.13 -16.48
C GLU A 21 -38.38 -6.11 -17.66
N ARG A 22 -38.99 -4.96 -17.94
CA ARG A 22 -39.88 -4.80 -19.10
C ARG A 22 -39.13 -4.99 -20.43
N LEU A 23 -37.90 -4.47 -20.52
CA LEU A 23 -37.06 -4.62 -21.70
C LEU A 23 -36.63 -6.08 -21.91
N ASP A 24 -36.26 -6.77 -20.84
CA ASP A 24 -35.84 -8.18 -20.86
C ASP A 24 -37.01 -9.08 -21.27
N CYS A 25 -38.21 -8.84 -20.74
CA CYS A 25 -39.42 -9.56 -21.17
C CYS A 25 -39.78 -9.29 -22.64
N GLY A 26 -39.64 -8.05 -23.11
CA GLY A 26 -39.97 -7.67 -24.49
C GLY A 26 -38.90 -8.04 -25.52
N ARG A 27 -37.64 -8.15 -25.10
CA ARG A 27 -36.46 -8.42 -25.94
C ARG A 27 -35.42 -9.26 -25.18
N PRO A 28 -35.68 -10.55 -24.93
CA PRO A 28 -34.81 -11.40 -24.09
C PRO A 28 -33.40 -11.58 -24.65
N GLU A 29 -33.23 -11.48 -25.98
CA GLU A 29 -31.93 -11.58 -26.63
C GLU A 29 -31.12 -10.27 -26.62
N LEU A 30 -31.69 -9.16 -26.11
CA LEU A 30 -31.02 -7.86 -26.11
C LEU A 30 -29.80 -7.88 -25.17
N PHE A 31 -29.96 -8.37 -23.94
CA PHE A 31 -28.86 -8.40 -22.98
C PHE A 31 -27.72 -9.33 -23.43
N PRO A 32 -27.96 -10.61 -23.80
CA PRO A 32 -26.92 -11.46 -24.37
C PRO A 32 -26.31 -10.85 -25.63
N GLY A 33 -27.12 -10.26 -26.52
CA GLY A 33 -26.65 -9.60 -27.72
C GLY A 33 -25.66 -8.47 -27.44
N GLU A 34 -26.00 -7.54 -26.54
CA GLU A 34 -25.12 -6.44 -26.14
C GLU A 34 -23.88 -6.94 -25.38
N LEU A 35 -24.01 -7.95 -24.54
CA LEU A 35 -22.87 -8.55 -23.83
C LEU A 35 -21.82 -9.09 -24.81
N HIS A 36 -22.22 -9.77 -25.88
CA HIS A 36 -21.31 -10.32 -26.89
C HIS A 36 -20.71 -9.28 -27.83
N ARG A 37 -21.24 -8.04 -27.84
CA ARG A 37 -20.65 -6.93 -28.62
C ARG A 37 -19.42 -6.33 -27.93
N GLY A 38 -19.28 -6.51 -26.62
CA GLY A 38 -18.14 -6.00 -25.86
C GLY A 38 -16.83 -6.63 -26.31
N ASN A 39 -15.78 -5.80 -26.44
CA ASN A 39 -14.43 -6.26 -26.76
C ASN A 39 -13.50 -6.01 -25.56
N PRO A 40 -12.91 -7.07 -24.95
CA PRO A 40 -12.05 -6.90 -23.79
C PRO A 40 -10.74 -6.16 -24.10
N GLU A 41 -10.33 -6.04 -25.37
CA GLU A 41 -9.17 -5.25 -25.78
C GLU A 41 -9.44 -3.76 -25.88
N GLU A 42 -10.71 -3.31 -25.80
CA GLU A 42 -11.01 -1.89 -25.83
C GLU A 42 -10.50 -1.21 -24.55
N THR A 43 -9.99 0.01 -24.72
CA THR A 43 -9.54 0.85 -23.60
C THR A 43 -10.72 1.14 -22.68
N ALA A 44 -10.65 0.62 -21.46
CA ALA A 44 -11.64 0.86 -20.42
C ALA A 44 -11.36 2.17 -19.68
N MET A 45 -10.09 2.51 -19.49
CA MET A 45 -9.68 3.65 -18.67
C MET A 45 -8.38 4.27 -19.18
N MET A 46 -8.28 5.59 -19.01
CA MET A 46 -7.02 6.32 -19.18
C MET A 46 -6.65 6.96 -17.84
N ILE A 47 -5.46 6.65 -17.34
CA ILE A 47 -4.97 7.19 -16.07
C ILE A 47 -3.79 8.12 -16.33
N GLN A 48 -3.83 9.31 -15.73
CA GLN A 48 -2.70 10.24 -15.80
C GLN A 48 -1.55 9.75 -14.93
N THR A 49 -0.35 9.72 -15.50
CA THR A 49 0.89 9.40 -14.78
C THR A 49 1.85 10.58 -14.87
N SER A 50 2.50 10.88 -13.75
CA SER A 50 3.57 11.86 -13.72
C SER A 50 4.80 11.26 -14.40
N GLY A 51 5.06 11.67 -15.63
CA GLY A 51 6.30 11.32 -16.32
C GLY A 51 7.50 12.05 -15.70
N THR A 52 8.70 11.50 -15.90
CA THR A 52 9.98 12.10 -15.48
C THR A 52 10.22 13.48 -16.11
N THR A 53 9.50 13.82 -17.18
CA THR A 53 9.56 15.09 -17.90
C THR A 53 8.60 16.17 -17.38
N GLY A 54 7.78 15.87 -16.36
CA GLY A 54 6.82 16.82 -15.77
C GLY A 54 5.52 17.02 -16.56
N MET A 55 5.45 16.58 -17.83
CA MET A 55 4.21 16.53 -18.60
C MET A 55 3.46 15.23 -18.28
N PRO A 56 2.16 15.30 -17.92
CA PRO A 56 1.39 14.12 -17.60
C PRO A 56 1.18 13.27 -18.86
N LYS A 57 1.44 11.97 -18.75
CA LYS A 57 1.13 10.98 -19.78
C LYS A 57 -0.18 10.28 -19.43
N LEU A 58 -0.90 9.79 -20.42
CA LEU A 58 -2.15 9.05 -20.22
C LEU A 58 -1.93 7.57 -20.53
N ALA A 59 -1.78 6.75 -19.49
CA ALA A 59 -1.68 5.31 -19.63
C ALA A 59 -3.05 4.71 -19.98
N MET A 60 -3.14 3.98 -21.09
CA MET A 60 -4.38 3.34 -21.56
C MET A 60 -4.47 1.90 -21.03
N LEU A 61 -5.53 1.60 -20.29
CA LEU A 61 -5.79 0.29 -19.72
C LEU A 61 -7.06 -0.30 -20.33
N SER A 62 -6.97 -1.53 -20.85
CA SER A 62 -8.11 -2.25 -21.40
C SER A 62 -8.94 -2.94 -20.32
N HIS A 63 -10.15 -3.36 -20.68
CA HIS A 63 -10.96 -4.25 -19.82
C HIS A 63 -10.19 -5.53 -19.48
N ARG A 64 -9.44 -6.11 -20.43
CA ARG A 64 -8.59 -7.27 -20.20
C ARG A 64 -7.49 -6.98 -19.18
N ASN A 65 -6.88 -5.80 -19.23
CA ASN A 65 -5.80 -5.46 -18.29
C ASN A 65 -6.32 -5.48 -16.84
N LEU A 66 -7.43 -4.81 -16.59
CA LEU A 66 -8.03 -4.70 -15.25
C LEU A 66 -8.56 -6.04 -14.74
N THR A 67 -9.25 -6.80 -15.58
CA THR A 67 -9.78 -8.12 -15.21
C THR A 67 -8.67 -9.16 -15.00
N ALA A 68 -7.60 -9.14 -15.80
CA ALA A 68 -6.45 -10.02 -15.60
C ALA A 68 -5.73 -9.72 -14.27
N MET A 69 -5.61 -8.45 -13.89
CA MET A 69 -5.05 -8.09 -12.59
C MET A 69 -5.97 -8.52 -11.44
N GLY A 70 -7.27 -8.30 -11.59
CA GLY A 70 -8.29 -8.75 -10.62
C GLY A 70 -8.23 -10.26 -10.38
N GLU A 71 -8.19 -11.06 -11.45
CA GLU A 71 -8.04 -12.52 -11.38
C GLU A 71 -6.75 -12.93 -10.65
N SER A 72 -5.63 -12.30 -10.99
CA SER A 72 -4.32 -12.57 -10.39
C SER A 72 -4.34 -12.29 -8.88
N TRP A 73 -4.94 -11.16 -8.50
CA TRP A 73 -5.10 -10.75 -7.11
C TRP A 73 -5.98 -11.71 -6.32
N ILE A 74 -7.18 -12.01 -6.82
CA ILE A 74 -8.15 -12.90 -6.15
C ILE A 74 -7.54 -14.29 -5.90
N ARG A 75 -6.77 -14.81 -6.86
CA ARG A 75 -6.04 -16.08 -6.68
C ARG A 75 -4.95 -16.00 -5.61
N ALA A 76 -4.22 -14.89 -5.53
CA ALA A 76 -3.14 -14.73 -4.56
C ALA A 76 -3.63 -14.61 -3.12
N VAL A 77 -4.79 -13.96 -2.91
CA VAL A 77 -5.27 -13.62 -1.56
C VAL A 77 -6.61 -14.26 -1.19
N SER A 78 -7.09 -15.18 -2.03
CA SER A 78 -8.29 -16.03 -1.84
C SER A 78 -9.53 -15.24 -1.39
N ILE A 79 -9.84 -14.13 -2.06
CA ILE A 79 -11.02 -13.31 -1.77
C ILE A 79 -12.30 -14.13 -1.94
N GLN A 80 -13.15 -14.10 -0.91
CA GLN A 80 -14.48 -14.70 -0.93
C GLN A 80 -15.55 -13.67 -1.32
N ALA A 81 -16.61 -14.15 -1.98
CA ALA A 81 -17.78 -13.32 -2.27
C ALA A 81 -18.44 -12.83 -0.96
N GLY A 82 -18.82 -11.56 -0.93
CA GLY A 82 -19.38 -10.90 0.25
C GLY A 82 -18.34 -10.28 1.20
N GLU A 83 -17.04 -10.49 0.97
CA GLU A 83 -16.01 -9.65 1.60
C GLU A 83 -16.15 -8.19 1.14
N ASN A 84 -15.71 -7.25 1.98
CA ASN A 84 -15.84 -5.83 1.70
C ASN A 84 -14.50 -5.08 1.85
N TRP A 85 -14.39 -3.96 1.17
CA TRP A 85 -13.23 -3.06 1.28
C TRP A 85 -13.68 -1.60 1.30
N ILE A 86 -12.82 -0.72 1.78
CA ILE A 86 -13.08 0.71 1.82
C ILE A 86 -12.19 1.47 0.83
N PHE A 87 -12.83 2.30 0.00
CA PHE A 87 -12.23 3.10 -1.05
C PHE A 87 -11.84 4.46 -0.48
N ILE A 88 -10.56 4.67 -0.16
CA ILE A 88 -10.09 5.90 0.53
C ILE A 88 -9.18 6.78 -0.33
N SER A 89 -8.72 6.28 -1.47
CA SER A 89 -7.78 6.97 -2.33
C SER A 89 -8.53 7.68 -3.47
N PRO A 90 -7.95 8.71 -4.10
CA PRO A 90 -8.62 9.44 -5.17
C PRO A 90 -8.98 8.50 -6.34
N PRO A 91 -10.17 8.62 -6.97
CA PRO A 91 -10.55 7.79 -8.12
C PRO A 91 -9.60 7.88 -9.31
N ALA A 92 -8.76 8.91 -9.38
CA ALA A 92 -7.73 9.03 -10.42
C ALA A 92 -6.56 8.04 -10.26
N TRP A 93 -6.45 7.32 -9.13
CA TRP A 93 -5.36 6.39 -8.86
C TRP A 93 -5.68 4.98 -9.36
N ILE A 94 -4.69 4.31 -9.93
CA ILE A 94 -4.85 2.96 -10.49
C ILE A 94 -5.28 1.91 -9.45
N VAL A 95 -4.84 2.04 -8.20
CA VAL A 95 -5.09 1.03 -7.16
C VAL A 95 -6.59 0.83 -6.93
N ASP A 96 -7.34 1.91 -6.81
CA ASP A 96 -8.78 1.80 -6.56
C ASP A 96 -9.55 1.39 -7.81
N GLN A 97 -9.03 1.72 -8.99
CA GLN A 97 -9.64 1.33 -10.26
C GLN A 97 -9.41 -0.15 -10.57
N MET A 98 -8.20 -0.68 -10.32
CA MET A 98 -7.95 -2.13 -10.41
C MET A 98 -8.78 -2.90 -9.38
N TRP A 99 -9.00 -2.33 -8.19
CA TRP A 99 -9.82 -2.98 -7.16
C TRP A 99 -11.29 -2.88 -7.48
N GLY A 100 -11.78 -1.75 -7.97
CA GLY A 100 -13.18 -1.60 -8.29
C GLY A 100 -13.60 -2.40 -9.51
N LEU A 101 -12.93 -2.20 -10.64
CA LEU A 101 -13.30 -2.84 -11.91
C LEU A 101 -12.72 -4.26 -12.06
N GLY A 102 -11.56 -4.53 -11.45
CA GLY A 102 -10.93 -5.85 -11.49
C GLY A 102 -11.37 -6.73 -10.34
N VAL A 103 -10.99 -6.38 -9.11
CA VAL A 103 -11.14 -7.26 -7.93
C VAL A 103 -12.60 -7.36 -7.46
N ALA A 104 -13.32 -6.25 -7.33
CA ALA A 104 -14.64 -6.23 -6.71
C ALA A 104 -15.70 -6.84 -7.63
N LEU A 105 -15.68 -6.49 -8.93
CA LEU A 105 -16.57 -7.08 -9.92
C LEU A 105 -16.32 -8.58 -10.11
N PHE A 106 -15.06 -9.01 -10.16
CA PHE A 106 -14.73 -10.42 -10.38
C PHE A 106 -14.87 -11.28 -9.11
N GLY A 107 -14.54 -10.71 -7.95
CA GLY A 107 -14.54 -11.40 -6.65
C GLY A 107 -15.85 -11.28 -5.87
N GLY A 108 -16.82 -10.50 -6.36
CA GLY A 108 -18.08 -10.27 -5.65
C GLY A 108 -17.90 -9.52 -4.33
N MET A 109 -16.97 -8.56 -4.28
CA MET A 109 -16.73 -7.75 -3.09
C MET A 109 -17.63 -6.52 -3.04
N THR A 110 -18.01 -6.11 -1.83
CA THR A 110 -18.69 -4.83 -1.60
C THR A 110 -17.67 -3.70 -1.48
N MET A 111 -17.83 -2.66 -2.28
CA MET A 111 -17.02 -1.44 -2.19
C MET A 111 -17.75 -0.43 -1.32
N ASN A 112 -17.05 0.14 -0.34
CA ASN A 112 -17.60 1.16 0.53
C ASN A 112 -16.86 2.48 0.32
N PHE A 113 -17.61 3.57 0.21
CA PHE A 113 -17.07 4.91 0.01
C PHE A 113 -17.30 5.71 1.29
N PRO A 114 -16.26 6.29 1.90
CA PRO A 114 -16.39 7.26 2.98
C PRO A 114 -17.24 8.47 2.55
N GLU A 115 -17.93 9.09 3.49
CA GLU A 115 -18.71 10.30 3.23
C GLU A 115 -17.82 11.48 2.84
N THR A 116 -16.72 11.68 3.60
CA THR A 116 -15.68 12.67 3.30
C THR A 116 -14.28 12.15 3.66
N PRO A 117 -13.19 12.78 3.18
CA PRO A 117 -11.83 12.43 3.60
C PRO A 117 -11.61 12.49 5.12
N GLU A 118 -12.33 13.37 5.82
CA GLU A 118 -12.22 13.55 7.28
C GLU A 118 -12.91 12.44 8.07
N THR A 119 -13.96 11.82 7.51
CA THR A 119 -14.77 10.78 8.18
C THR A 119 -14.19 9.38 8.00
N VAL A 120 -13.14 9.19 7.18
CA VAL A 120 -12.55 7.88 6.84
C VAL A 120 -12.34 6.95 8.04
N LEU A 121 -11.85 7.46 9.18
CA LEU A 121 -11.61 6.62 10.37
C LEU A 121 -12.91 6.21 11.07
N GLU A 122 -13.92 7.08 11.09
CA GLU A 122 -15.24 6.82 11.66
C GLU A 122 -16.01 5.84 10.76
N ASP A 123 -16.05 6.12 9.46
CA ASP A 123 -16.68 5.27 8.45
C ASP A 123 -16.03 3.88 8.41
N SER A 124 -14.70 3.79 8.49
CA SER A 124 -13.99 2.50 8.59
C SER A 124 -14.41 1.71 9.82
N ARG A 125 -14.70 2.39 10.94
CA ARG A 125 -15.14 1.72 12.17
C ARG A 125 -16.58 1.22 12.06
N ASP A 126 -17.45 2.00 11.46
CA ASP A 126 -18.87 1.67 11.29
C ASP A 126 -19.07 0.58 10.22
N ILE A 127 -18.36 0.67 9.10
CA ILE A 127 -18.36 -0.33 8.02
C ILE A 127 -17.67 -1.61 8.47
N GLY A 128 -16.58 -1.49 9.24
CA GLY A 128 -15.71 -2.60 9.64
C GLY A 128 -15.18 -3.41 8.45
N PRO A 129 -14.42 -2.79 7.51
CA PRO A 129 -14.04 -3.44 6.26
C PRO A 129 -13.13 -4.64 6.51
N SER A 130 -13.15 -5.65 5.64
CA SER A 130 -12.30 -6.84 5.76
C SER A 130 -10.89 -6.61 5.22
N ARG A 131 -10.74 -5.67 4.28
CA ARG A 131 -9.48 -5.34 3.60
C ARG A 131 -9.38 -3.85 3.35
N ILE A 132 -8.16 -3.35 3.34
CA ILE A 132 -7.87 -1.94 3.04
C ILE A 132 -6.50 -1.80 2.38
N ILE A 133 -6.40 -0.86 1.45
CA ILE A 133 -5.12 -0.42 0.87
C ILE A 133 -4.92 1.04 1.26
N THR A 134 -3.77 1.33 1.84
CA THR A 134 -3.42 2.68 2.29
C THR A 134 -1.99 3.03 1.86
N SER A 135 -1.65 4.31 1.86
CA SER A 135 -0.26 4.72 1.69
C SER A 135 0.61 4.32 2.89
N SER A 136 1.92 4.17 2.64
CA SER A 136 2.92 3.91 3.69
C SER A 136 2.91 4.98 4.78
N ARG A 137 2.76 6.24 4.39
CA ARG A 137 2.64 7.37 5.32
C ARG A 137 1.46 7.25 6.27
N PHE A 138 0.29 6.81 5.77
CA PHE A 138 -0.88 6.61 6.64
C PHE A 138 -0.59 5.59 7.75
N ARG A 139 0.14 4.51 7.43
CA ARG A 139 0.54 3.47 8.38
C ARG A 139 1.56 3.97 9.40
N GLU A 140 2.55 4.75 8.95
CA GLU A 140 3.55 5.37 9.82
C GLU A 140 2.89 6.35 10.82
N GLU A 141 2.00 7.22 10.33
CA GLU A 141 1.25 8.16 11.18
C GLU A 141 0.33 7.42 12.17
N LEU A 142 -0.29 6.31 11.76
CA LEU A 142 -1.09 5.49 12.65
C LEU A 142 -0.22 4.80 13.73
N ALA A 143 0.95 4.26 13.35
CA ALA A 143 1.88 3.64 14.29
C ALA A 143 2.41 4.65 15.31
N SER A 144 2.83 5.84 14.86
CA SER A 144 3.29 6.94 15.73
C SER A 144 2.19 7.34 16.72
N ARG A 145 0.95 7.53 16.24
CA ARG A 145 -0.20 7.83 17.11
C ARG A 145 -0.47 6.75 18.16
N ILE A 146 -0.35 5.47 17.81
CA ILE A 146 -0.52 4.36 18.77
C ILE A 146 0.57 4.42 19.84
N ARG A 147 1.84 4.59 19.43
CA ARG A 147 2.99 4.64 20.36
C ARG A 147 2.87 5.80 21.35
N VAL A 148 2.58 7.01 20.86
CA VAL A 148 2.39 8.19 21.72
C VAL A 148 1.25 7.96 22.72
N ARG A 149 0.07 7.51 22.25
CA ARG A 149 -1.06 7.23 23.16
C ARG A 149 -0.80 6.12 24.17
N MET A 150 0.02 5.13 23.83
CA MET A 150 0.42 4.08 24.78
C MET A 150 1.48 4.59 25.77
N GLY A 151 2.34 5.52 25.36
CA GLY A 151 3.27 6.24 26.24
C GLY A 151 2.54 7.06 27.31
N ASP A 152 1.47 7.77 26.90
CA ASP A 152 0.61 8.57 27.78
C ASP A 152 -0.37 7.73 28.62
N ALA A 153 -0.46 6.43 28.37
CA ALA A 153 -1.39 5.56 29.08
C ALA A 153 -0.93 5.31 30.53
N GLY A 154 -1.90 5.12 31.43
CA GLY A 154 -1.62 4.76 32.82
C GLY A 154 -0.72 3.51 32.93
N TRP A 155 0.13 3.47 33.95
CA TRP A 155 1.21 2.49 34.13
C TRP A 155 0.81 1.04 33.82
N VAL A 156 -0.36 0.60 34.30
CA VAL A 156 -0.89 -0.76 34.07
C VAL A 156 -1.07 -1.05 32.57
N LYS A 157 -1.73 -0.14 31.82
CA LYS A 157 -1.99 -0.32 30.39
C LYS A 157 -0.68 -0.32 29.59
N ARG A 158 0.25 0.57 29.95
CA ARG A 158 1.56 0.66 29.33
C ARG A 158 2.37 -0.63 29.51
N CYS A 159 2.44 -1.16 30.74
CA CYS A 159 3.15 -2.41 31.02
C CYS A 159 2.51 -3.63 30.33
N LEU A 160 1.17 -3.70 30.30
CA LEU A 160 0.49 -4.77 29.58
C LEU A 160 0.75 -4.71 28.08
N PHE A 161 0.68 -3.51 27.49
CA PHE A 161 0.97 -3.31 26.07
C PHE A 161 2.43 -3.63 25.73
N SER A 162 3.40 -3.22 26.55
CA SER A 162 4.82 -3.49 26.30
C SER A 162 5.14 -4.99 26.37
N GLU A 163 4.56 -5.71 27.34
CA GLU A 163 4.74 -7.17 27.42
C GLU A 163 4.05 -7.89 26.27
N ALA A 164 2.86 -7.44 25.88
CA ALA A 164 2.18 -7.97 24.71
C ALA A 164 3.00 -7.72 23.44
N GLU A 165 3.49 -6.51 23.21
CA GLU A 165 4.32 -6.19 22.05
C GLU A 165 5.58 -7.07 22.02
N ARG A 166 6.23 -7.31 23.17
CA ARG A 166 7.38 -8.21 23.28
C ARG A 166 7.05 -9.64 22.85
N VAL A 167 5.89 -10.16 23.26
CA VAL A 167 5.40 -11.48 22.83
C VAL A 167 5.12 -11.50 21.32
N GLY A 168 4.44 -10.48 20.81
CA GLY A 168 4.15 -10.34 19.37
C GLY A 168 5.40 -10.29 18.51
N ARG A 169 6.41 -9.48 18.90
CA ARG A 169 7.70 -9.40 18.22
C ARG A 169 8.44 -10.74 18.25
N ALA A 170 8.37 -11.50 19.34
CA ALA A 170 8.98 -12.82 19.44
C ALA A 170 8.31 -13.89 18.55
N VAL A 171 7.03 -13.72 18.20
CA VAL A 171 6.33 -14.53 17.20
C VAL A 171 6.77 -14.12 15.80
N VAL A 172 6.74 -12.82 15.50
CA VAL A 172 7.14 -12.27 14.20
C VAL A 172 8.59 -12.64 13.87
N SER A 173 9.52 -12.50 14.82
CA SER A 173 10.93 -12.85 14.60
C SER A 173 11.12 -14.32 14.23
N ARG A 174 10.33 -15.21 14.83
CA ARG A 174 10.37 -16.65 14.51
C ARG A 174 9.76 -16.94 13.14
N GLN A 175 8.69 -16.25 12.77
CA GLN A 175 8.11 -16.35 11.42
C GLN A 175 9.11 -15.92 10.36
N VAL A 176 9.84 -14.81 10.58
CA VAL A 176 10.93 -14.36 9.70
C VAL A 176 12.00 -15.45 9.54
N CYS A 177 12.40 -16.09 10.65
CA CYS A 177 13.40 -17.17 10.64
C CYS A 177 12.86 -18.54 10.20
N LYS A 178 11.57 -18.66 9.82
CA LYS A 178 10.89 -19.92 9.52
C LYS A 178 10.99 -20.96 10.67
N GLU A 179 11.01 -20.48 11.91
CA GLU A 179 11.10 -21.31 13.13
C GLU A 179 9.72 -21.56 13.75
N PRO A 180 9.48 -22.75 14.32
CA PRO A 180 8.22 -23.03 15.01
C PRO A 180 8.06 -22.16 16.26
N THR A 181 6.86 -21.62 16.46
CA THR A 181 6.54 -20.85 17.67
C THR A 181 6.24 -21.80 18.84
N PRO A 182 6.94 -21.69 20.00
CA PRO A 182 6.67 -22.52 21.16
C PRO A 182 5.22 -22.42 21.64
N PRO A 183 4.59 -23.52 22.14
CA PRO A 183 3.19 -23.51 22.57
C PRO A 183 2.86 -22.45 23.63
N LEU A 184 3.79 -22.20 24.56
CA LEU A 184 3.62 -21.16 25.59
C LEU A 184 3.53 -19.76 24.98
N ILE A 185 4.43 -19.41 24.06
CA ILE A 185 4.45 -18.10 23.38
C ILE A 185 3.19 -17.96 22.53
N ARG A 186 2.77 -19.03 21.85
CA ARG A 186 1.52 -19.05 21.07
C ARG A 186 0.30 -18.81 21.95
N GLY A 187 0.23 -19.42 23.14
CA GLY A 187 -0.84 -19.21 24.11
C GLY A 187 -0.88 -17.77 24.65
N LEU A 188 0.29 -17.22 25.02
CA LEU A 188 0.41 -15.83 25.45
C LEU A 188 0.02 -14.84 24.34
N TYR A 189 0.43 -15.12 23.10
CA TYR A 189 0.07 -14.32 21.94
C TYR A 189 -1.44 -14.33 21.70
N HIS A 190 -2.09 -15.50 21.81
CA HIS A 190 -3.54 -15.60 21.67
C HIS A 190 -4.29 -14.84 22.76
N LEU A 191 -3.80 -14.90 24.00
CA LEU A 191 -4.35 -14.12 25.12
C LEU A 191 -4.18 -12.61 24.89
N ALA A 192 -2.99 -12.18 24.46
CA ALA A 192 -2.71 -10.78 24.11
C ALA A 192 -3.59 -10.30 22.95
N ALA A 193 -3.84 -11.15 21.95
CA ALA A 193 -4.72 -10.85 20.83
C ALA A 193 -6.15 -10.57 21.28
N MET A 194 -6.68 -11.34 22.23
CA MET A 194 -8.04 -11.15 22.74
C MET A 194 -8.17 -9.93 23.67
N ILE A 195 -7.21 -9.73 24.58
CA ILE A 195 -7.34 -8.75 25.67
C ILE A 195 -6.81 -7.36 25.26
N ILE A 196 -5.77 -7.31 24.44
CA ILE A 196 -5.02 -6.08 24.15
C ILE A 196 -5.17 -5.69 22.69
N TYR A 197 -4.79 -6.57 21.76
CA TYR A 197 -4.73 -6.20 20.35
C TYR A 197 -6.12 -5.98 19.75
N ARG A 198 -7.08 -6.87 19.97
CA ARG A 198 -8.42 -6.74 19.38
C ARG A 198 -9.14 -5.45 19.83
N PRO A 199 -9.17 -5.07 21.12
CA PRO A 199 -9.72 -3.77 21.52
C PRO A 199 -8.96 -2.57 20.97
N LEU A 200 -7.63 -2.67 20.83
CA LEU A 200 -6.81 -1.63 20.22
C LEU A 200 -7.16 -1.45 18.75
N LEU A 201 -7.22 -2.55 17.99
CA LEU A 201 -7.56 -2.59 16.57
C LEU A 201 -9.01 -2.12 16.34
N ASP A 202 -9.95 -2.48 17.22
CA ASP A 202 -11.35 -2.05 17.14
C ASP A 202 -11.47 -0.52 17.23
N ARG A 203 -10.71 0.09 18.15
CA ARG A 203 -10.71 1.53 18.34
C ARG A 203 -10.16 2.32 17.14
N ILE A 204 -9.38 1.69 16.28
CA ILE A 204 -8.81 2.27 15.05
C ILE A 204 -9.49 1.73 13.78
N GLY A 205 -10.60 1.01 13.91
CA GLY A 205 -11.37 0.48 12.77
C GLY A 205 -10.71 -0.69 12.04
N CYS A 206 -9.74 -1.36 12.65
CA CYS A 206 -8.94 -2.43 12.05
C CYS A 206 -9.25 -3.84 12.59
N ALA A 207 -10.23 -4.00 13.49
CA ALA A 207 -10.47 -5.28 14.18
C ALA A 207 -10.90 -6.42 13.26
N ASN A 208 -11.57 -6.11 12.14
CA ASN A 208 -12.08 -7.09 11.19
C ASN A 208 -11.13 -7.32 10.00
N PHE A 209 -9.93 -6.73 10.02
CA PHE A 209 -9.02 -6.79 8.88
C PHE A 209 -8.42 -8.19 8.75
N LEU A 210 -8.69 -8.85 7.64
CA LEU A 210 -8.00 -10.09 7.24
C LEU A 210 -6.61 -9.78 6.70
N SER A 211 -6.47 -8.69 5.95
CA SER A 211 -5.21 -8.19 5.41
C SER A 211 -5.27 -6.68 5.21
N ALA A 212 -4.19 -6.00 5.58
CA ALA A 212 -3.96 -4.60 5.27
C ALA A 212 -2.80 -4.50 4.29
N TYR A 213 -2.95 -3.69 3.23
CA TYR A 213 -1.89 -3.50 2.24
C TYR A 213 -1.36 -2.07 2.29
N THR A 214 -0.06 -1.93 2.01
CA THR A 214 0.61 -0.64 1.91
C THR A 214 1.56 -0.61 0.73
N GLY A 215 1.59 0.51 0.02
CA GLY A 215 2.42 0.70 -1.16
C GLY A 215 2.56 2.16 -1.56
N GLY A 216 3.07 2.39 -2.77
CA GLY A 216 3.30 3.73 -3.35
C GLY A 216 4.61 4.38 -2.91
N HIS A 217 5.06 4.14 -1.68
CA HIS A 217 6.39 4.52 -1.18
C HIS A 217 6.95 3.41 -0.28
N PRO A 218 8.28 3.22 -0.19
CA PRO A 218 8.87 2.36 0.83
C PRO A 218 8.39 2.69 2.25
N ILE A 219 8.32 1.70 3.12
CA ILE A 219 7.91 1.84 4.53
C ILE A 219 8.95 1.20 5.42
N SER A 220 9.10 1.70 6.65
CA SER A 220 9.98 1.08 7.64
C SER A 220 9.61 -0.38 7.96
N PRO A 221 10.55 -1.33 7.88
CA PRO A 221 10.46 -2.70 8.39
C PRO A 221 9.97 -2.78 9.84
N ASP A 222 10.32 -1.81 10.69
CA ASP A 222 9.83 -1.78 12.08
C ASP A 222 8.34 -1.51 12.13
N VAL A 223 7.79 -0.68 11.24
CA VAL A 223 6.35 -0.40 11.17
C VAL A 223 5.58 -1.63 10.72
N ILE A 224 6.05 -2.33 9.70
CA ILE A 224 5.47 -3.62 9.28
C ILE A 224 5.53 -4.63 10.43
N SER A 225 6.70 -4.78 11.05
CA SER A 225 6.90 -5.73 12.16
C SER A 225 6.04 -5.38 13.37
N PHE A 226 5.87 -4.10 13.67
CA PHE A 226 5.00 -3.60 14.73
C PHE A 226 3.54 -3.98 14.49
N PHE A 227 2.98 -3.68 13.30
CA PHE A 227 1.60 -4.02 13.00
C PHE A 227 1.36 -5.54 13.01
N ARG A 228 2.28 -6.33 12.44
CA ARG A 228 2.20 -7.80 12.51
C ARG A 228 2.32 -8.31 13.95
N ALA A 229 3.14 -7.68 14.79
CA ALA A 229 3.25 -8.03 16.20
C ALA A 229 1.96 -7.80 16.99
N ILE A 230 1.16 -6.78 16.63
CA ILE A 230 -0.15 -6.51 17.23
C ILE A 230 -1.32 -7.18 16.47
N SER A 231 -1.06 -8.30 15.79
CA SER A 231 -2.06 -9.12 15.09
C SER A 231 -2.73 -8.44 13.89
N LEU A 232 -2.15 -7.37 13.35
CA LEU A 232 -2.57 -6.80 12.07
C LEU A 232 -1.64 -7.28 10.96
N ASN A 233 -2.20 -8.05 10.01
CA ASN A 233 -1.45 -8.57 8.87
C ASN A 233 -1.19 -7.48 7.82
N LEU A 234 -0.25 -6.58 8.12
CA LEU A 234 0.21 -5.53 7.22
C LEU A 234 1.21 -6.10 6.22
N LYS A 235 0.89 -5.95 4.94
CA LYS A 235 1.66 -6.42 3.79
C LYS A 235 2.13 -5.25 2.95
N GLN A 236 3.38 -5.27 2.55
CA GLN A 236 3.84 -4.37 1.50
C GLN A 236 3.42 -4.91 0.13
N CYS A 237 3.14 -4.00 -0.79
CA CYS A 237 2.81 -4.32 -2.16
C CYS A 237 3.44 -3.32 -3.14
N TYR A 238 3.73 -3.79 -4.35
CA TYR A 238 4.39 -3.01 -5.39
C TYR A 238 3.63 -3.09 -6.71
N GLY A 239 3.61 -1.96 -7.40
CA GLY A 239 2.80 -1.72 -8.56
C GLY A 239 3.06 -0.37 -9.18
N LEU A 240 2.67 -0.23 -10.43
CA LEU A 240 2.66 1.02 -11.17
C LEU A 240 1.46 1.02 -12.14
N THR A 241 1.05 2.21 -12.59
CA THR A 241 -0.10 2.37 -13.49
C THR A 241 0.08 1.57 -14.78
N GLU A 242 1.27 1.62 -15.38
CA GLU A 242 1.61 0.93 -16.62
C GLU A 242 1.60 -0.60 -16.46
N GLY A 243 1.77 -1.09 -15.23
CA GLY A 243 1.68 -2.52 -14.88
C GLY A 243 0.25 -3.01 -14.63
N GLY A 244 -0.75 -2.15 -14.75
CA GLY A 244 -2.15 -2.47 -14.42
C GLY A 244 -2.45 -2.43 -12.92
N GLY A 245 -1.63 -1.71 -12.14
CA GLY A 245 -1.76 -1.58 -10.69
C GLY A 245 -0.74 -2.44 -9.94
N ILE A 246 -1.20 -3.12 -8.89
CA ILE A 246 -0.36 -3.87 -7.95
C ILE A 246 -0.18 -5.30 -8.45
N PHE A 247 1.06 -5.66 -8.79
CA PHE A 247 1.41 -6.97 -9.34
C PHE A 247 2.34 -7.79 -8.44
N GLN A 248 2.73 -7.25 -7.28
CA GLN A 248 3.52 -7.92 -6.26
C GLN A 248 2.97 -7.65 -4.86
N ILE A 249 2.92 -8.69 -4.03
CA ILE A 249 2.51 -8.61 -2.63
C ILE A 249 3.31 -9.58 -1.76
N GLN A 250 3.46 -9.25 -0.48
CA GLN A 250 3.96 -10.21 0.50
C GLN A 250 2.94 -11.34 0.75
N PRO A 251 3.35 -12.63 0.71
CA PRO A 251 2.52 -13.75 1.15
C PRO A 251 2.13 -13.65 2.64
N ASP A 252 1.06 -14.35 3.02
CA ASP A 252 0.59 -14.41 4.41
C ASP A 252 1.59 -15.06 5.36
N GLU A 253 2.13 -16.20 4.94
CA GLU A 253 2.98 -17.05 5.78
C GLU A 253 4.45 -16.62 5.80
N GLU A 254 4.81 -15.60 5.02
CA GLU A 254 6.18 -15.12 4.90
C GLU A 254 6.30 -13.69 5.39
N VAL A 255 7.14 -13.49 6.40
CA VAL A 255 7.43 -12.16 6.94
C VAL A 255 8.80 -11.73 6.45
N LYS A 256 8.83 -10.90 5.41
CA LYS A 256 10.05 -10.25 4.92
C LYS A 256 9.87 -8.75 4.81
N PRO A 257 9.99 -8.02 5.95
CA PRO A 257 9.61 -6.62 6.05
C PRO A 257 10.38 -5.67 5.13
N GLU A 258 11.54 -6.08 4.62
CA GLU A 258 12.34 -5.27 3.70
C GLU A 258 11.92 -5.42 2.22
N THR A 259 11.05 -6.39 1.91
CA THR A 259 10.71 -6.74 0.53
C THR A 259 9.29 -6.32 0.17
N VAL A 260 9.01 -6.09 -1.12
CA VAL A 260 7.66 -5.86 -1.62
C VAL A 260 6.90 -7.14 -1.92
N GLY A 261 7.51 -8.29 -1.62
CA GLY A 261 6.94 -9.61 -1.79
C GLY A 261 7.21 -10.26 -3.15
N THR A 262 6.37 -11.23 -3.49
CA THR A 262 6.50 -12.08 -4.68
C THR A 262 5.50 -11.69 -5.77
N PRO A 263 5.77 -11.99 -7.05
CA PRO A 263 4.83 -11.76 -8.15
C PRO A 263 3.48 -12.46 -7.92
N LEU A 264 2.40 -11.79 -8.30
CA LEU A 264 1.08 -12.42 -8.34
C LEU A 264 1.02 -13.55 -9.39
N PRO A 265 0.11 -14.52 -9.26
CA PRO A 265 -0.12 -15.55 -10.27
C PRO A 265 -0.32 -14.93 -11.66
N GLY A 266 0.46 -15.38 -12.66
CA GLY A 266 0.38 -14.86 -14.02
C GLY A 266 1.22 -13.61 -14.29
N VAL A 267 1.92 -13.09 -13.28
CA VAL A 267 2.93 -12.03 -13.41
C VAL A 267 4.32 -12.64 -13.38
N GLN A 268 5.18 -12.21 -14.29
CA GLN A 268 6.60 -12.53 -14.29
C GLN A 268 7.41 -11.28 -14.00
N VAL A 269 8.44 -11.44 -13.17
CA VAL A 269 9.38 -10.37 -12.81
C VAL A 269 10.79 -10.87 -13.04
N ARG A 270 11.63 -10.04 -13.65
CA ARG A 270 13.06 -10.29 -13.82
C ARG A 270 13.86 -9.02 -13.57
N ILE A 271 15.14 -9.18 -13.23
CA ILE A 271 16.08 -8.08 -13.05
C ILE A 271 16.97 -8.00 -14.29
N ALA A 272 17.07 -6.83 -14.90
CA ALA A 272 17.97 -6.58 -16.03
C ALA A 272 19.44 -6.48 -15.59
N GLU A 273 20.37 -6.49 -16.53
CA GLU A 273 21.82 -6.38 -16.24
C GLU A 273 22.19 -5.08 -15.51
N ASP A 274 21.43 -4.01 -15.75
CA ASP A 274 21.57 -2.70 -15.10
C ASP A 274 20.74 -2.55 -13.82
N GLN A 275 20.27 -3.68 -13.27
CA GLN A 275 19.44 -3.80 -12.07
C GLN A 275 18.01 -3.24 -12.19
N GLU A 276 17.57 -2.86 -13.39
CA GLU A 276 16.18 -2.42 -13.61
C GLU A 276 15.20 -3.59 -13.44
N VAL A 277 14.11 -3.36 -12.71
CA VAL A 277 13.02 -4.32 -12.56
C VAL A 277 12.20 -4.32 -13.84
N LEU A 278 12.01 -5.50 -14.42
CA LEU A 278 11.21 -5.73 -15.61
C LEU A 278 10.01 -6.61 -15.28
N VAL A 279 8.86 -6.27 -15.84
CA VAL A 279 7.59 -6.98 -15.57
C VAL A 279 6.95 -7.44 -16.87
N SER A 280 6.37 -8.64 -16.84
CA SER A 280 5.54 -9.18 -17.94
C SER A 280 4.25 -9.77 -17.37
N SER A 281 3.10 -9.33 -17.88
CA SER A 281 1.79 -9.85 -17.51
C SER A 281 0.74 -9.46 -18.56
N ARG A 282 -0.46 -10.07 -18.48
CA ARG A 282 -1.64 -9.66 -19.27
C ARG A 282 -2.25 -8.33 -18.80
N ALA A 283 -1.82 -7.84 -17.64
CA ALA A 283 -2.33 -6.61 -17.04
C ALA A 283 -1.55 -5.35 -17.48
N ILE A 284 -0.45 -5.52 -18.21
CA ILE A 284 0.34 -4.39 -18.72
C ILE A 284 -0.50 -3.54 -19.67
N PHE A 285 -0.43 -2.22 -19.49
CA PHE A 285 -1.14 -1.21 -20.26
C PHE A 285 -0.94 -1.36 -21.79
N GLN A 286 -1.84 -0.76 -22.55
CA GLN A 286 -1.80 -0.77 -24.02
C GLN A 286 -0.77 0.21 -24.59
N GLY A 287 -0.23 1.08 -23.73
CA GLY A 287 0.66 2.19 -24.09
C GLY A 287 0.11 3.53 -23.61
N TYR A 288 0.80 4.60 -23.98
CA TYR A 288 0.38 5.96 -23.70
C TYR A 288 -0.45 6.53 -24.84
N TYR A 289 -1.54 7.22 -24.50
CA TYR A 289 -2.45 7.83 -25.47
C TYR A 289 -1.71 8.86 -26.33
N GLN A 290 -1.72 8.65 -27.65
CA GLN A 290 -1.08 9.51 -28.65
C GLN A 290 0.42 9.76 -28.43
N ASP A 291 1.12 8.92 -27.67
CA ASP A 291 2.56 9.02 -27.42
C ASP A 291 3.25 7.68 -27.71
N TYR A 292 3.46 7.43 -29.01
CA TYR A 292 4.10 6.21 -29.49
C TYR A 292 5.55 6.10 -29.01
N GLN A 293 6.29 7.21 -28.92
CA GLN A 293 7.69 7.21 -28.52
C GLN A 293 7.84 6.82 -27.04
N ALA A 294 7.03 7.40 -26.15
CA ALA A 294 7.04 6.98 -24.75
C ALA A 294 6.55 5.54 -24.58
N THR A 295 5.59 5.11 -25.42
CA THR A 295 5.09 3.74 -25.41
C THR A 295 6.20 2.76 -25.76
N GLU A 296 6.87 2.96 -26.89
CA GLU A 296 7.99 2.10 -27.31
C GLU A 296 9.12 2.10 -26.28
N ALA A 297 9.46 3.27 -25.72
CA ALA A 297 10.49 3.40 -24.69
C ALA A 297 10.14 2.68 -23.36
N ALA A 298 8.86 2.50 -23.05
CA ALA A 298 8.41 1.77 -21.86
C ALA A 298 8.61 0.25 -21.97
N PHE A 299 8.91 -0.28 -23.16
CA PHE A 299 9.12 -1.71 -23.35
C PHE A 299 10.56 -2.05 -23.75
N THR A 300 11.01 -3.23 -23.33
CA THR A 300 12.24 -3.85 -23.82
C THR A 300 12.00 -5.34 -24.02
N GLN A 301 12.14 -5.83 -25.25
CA GLN A 301 11.94 -7.24 -25.61
C GLN A 301 10.60 -7.81 -25.13
N GLY A 302 9.52 -7.02 -25.14
CA GLY A 302 8.19 -7.42 -24.67
C GLY A 302 7.99 -7.36 -23.15
N TRP A 303 8.96 -6.86 -22.40
CA TRP A 303 8.84 -6.60 -20.96
C TRP A 303 8.64 -5.11 -20.70
N LEU A 304 7.78 -4.79 -19.73
CA LEU A 304 7.61 -3.44 -19.23
C LEU A 304 8.82 -3.04 -18.39
N ARG A 305 9.37 -1.87 -18.69
CA ARG A 305 10.41 -1.17 -17.95
C ARG A 305 9.77 -0.37 -16.82
N THR A 306 10.06 -0.74 -15.58
CA THR A 306 9.46 -0.05 -14.42
C THR A 306 10.12 1.30 -14.11
N GLY A 307 11.38 1.49 -14.55
CA GLY A 307 12.22 2.61 -14.11
C GLY A 307 12.78 2.46 -12.68
N ASP A 308 12.46 1.36 -12.00
CA ASP A 308 12.89 1.10 -10.62
C ASP A 308 14.05 0.09 -10.61
N ALA A 309 15.00 0.30 -9.71
CA ALA A 309 16.12 -0.61 -9.49
C ALA A 309 15.81 -1.55 -8.30
N GLY A 310 16.18 -2.82 -8.43
CA GLY A 310 15.90 -3.80 -7.38
C GLY A 310 16.64 -5.13 -7.57
N TYR A 311 16.50 -6.03 -6.60
CA TYR A 311 17.00 -7.39 -6.70
C TYR A 311 16.02 -8.40 -6.11
N LEU A 312 16.09 -9.63 -6.61
CA LEU A 312 15.34 -10.76 -6.07
C LEU A 312 16.21 -11.50 -5.04
N ASP A 313 15.63 -11.81 -3.89
CA ASP A 313 16.28 -12.68 -2.92
C ASP A 313 16.14 -14.17 -3.29
N ARG A 314 16.72 -15.05 -2.44
CA ARG A 314 16.75 -16.49 -2.69
C ARG A 314 15.38 -17.17 -2.67
N ASP A 315 14.39 -16.57 -2.01
CA ASP A 315 13.02 -17.09 -2.00
C ASP A 315 12.14 -16.38 -3.04
N GLY A 316 12.72 -15.55 -3.92
CA GLY A 316 12.02 -14.86 -5.01
C GLY A 316 11.27 -13.59 -4.60
N HIS A 317 11.55 -13.03 -3.41
CA HIS A 317 11.00 -11.74 -3.01
C HIS A 317 11.80 -10.60 -3.61
N LEU A 318 11.09 -9.57 -4.09
CA LEU A 318 11.73 -8.38 -4.64
C LEU A 318 12.02 -7.36 -3.54
N MET A 319 13.24 -6.84 -3.52
CA MET A 319 13.58 -5.62 -2.80
C MET A 319 13.77 -4.48 -3.79
N ILE A 320 13.07 -3.37 -3.57
CA ILE A 320 13.23 -2.14 -4.35
C ILE A 320 14.32 -1.29 -3.68
N ILE A 321 15.28 -0.84 -4.47
CA ILE A 321 16.35 0.06 -4.04
C ILE A 321 15.90 1.51 -4.20
N GLY A 322 15.19 1.82 -5.27
CA GLY A 322 14.69 3.16 -5.59
C GLY A 322 14.59 3.38 -7.09
N ARG A 323 14.43 4.64 -7.52
CA ARG A 323 14.41 5.00 -8.93
C ARG A 323 15.79 4.88 -9.56
N LYS A 324 15.88 4.24 -10.72
CA LYS A 324 17.13 4.09 -11.48
C LYS A 324 17.72 5.43 -11.89
N GLU A 325 16.87 6.36 -12.32
CA GLU A 325 17.28 7.69 -12.77
C GLU A 325 17.74 8.61 -11.63
N GLU A 326 17.40 8.28 -10.38
CA GLU A 326 17.77 9.06 -9.19
C GLU A 326 19.06 8.55 -8.52
N ILE A 327 19.72 7.55 -9.10
CA ILE A 327 21.02 7.08 -8.61
C ILE A 327 22.08 8.13 -8.96
N ILE A 328 22.62 8.77 -7.93
CA ILE A 328 23.64 9.83 -8.05
C ILE A 328 25.02 9.32 -7.65
N ARG A 329 26.05 10.09 -7.99
CA ARG A 329 27.45 9.76 -7.68
C ARG A 329 28.10 10.79 -6.78
N ASN A 330 28.87 10.32 -5.80
CA ASN A 330 29.69 11.17 -4.96
C ASN A 330 30.94 11.67 -5.74
N LYS A 331 31.77 12.50 -5.11
CA LYS A 331 33.02 13.02 -5.70
C LYS A 331 34.03 11.92 -6.08
N SER A 332 34.00 10.79 -5.37
CA SER A 332 34.86 9.62 -5.63
C SER A 332 34.36 8.75 -6.77
N GLY A 333 33.15 8.99 -7.28
CA GLY A 333 32.51 8.22 -8.35
C GLY A 333 31.63 7.08 -7.85
N ASP A 334 31.51 6.86 -6.54
CA ASP A 334 30.65 5.82 -5.97
C ASP A 334 29.17 6.18 -6.19
N ALA A 335 28.40 5.21 -6.67
CA ALA A 335 26.97 5.36 -6.91
C ALA A 335 26.17 5.10 -5.62
N PHE A 336 25.16 5.92 -5.36
CA PHE A 336 24.23 5.73 -4.25
C PHE A 336 22.83 6.25 -4.61
N SER A 337 21.81 5.69 -3.97
CA SER A 337 20.43 6.18 -4.06
C SER A 337 20.09 7.00 -2.82
N PRO A 338 19.75 8.30 -2.97
CA PRO A 338 19.27 9.13 -1.86
C PRO A 338 18.04 8.52 -1.20
N ASP A 339 17.03 8.16 -2.00
CA ASP A 339 15.77 7.56 -1.54
C ASP A 339 15.99 6.29 -0.70
N PHE A 340 16.94 5.43 -1.11
CA PHE A 340 17.32 4.25 -0.34
C PHE A 340 17.82 4.61 1.07
N ILE A 341 18.73 5.60 1.16
CA ILE A 341 19.32 6.03 2.43
C ILE A 341 18.29 6.76 3.28
N GLU A 342 17.50 7.65 2.69
CA GLU A 342 16.41 8.39 3.35
C GLU A 342 15.39 7.43 3.96
N THR A 343 14.97 6.43 3.19
CA THR A 343 14.08 5.36 3.63
C THR A 343 14.70 4.58 4.80
N ARG A 344 15.96 4.16 4.68
CA ARG A 344 16.68 3.45 5.76
C ARG A 344 16.82 4.29 7.03
N LEU A 345 17.04 5.60 6.92
CA LEU A 345 17.09 6.52 8.07
C LEU A 345 15.72 6.63 8.75
N LYS A 346 14.64 6.71 7.97
CA LYS A 346 13.26 6.69 8.47
C LYS A 346 12.86 5.39 9.17
N PHE A 347 13.74 4.38 9.21
CA PHE A 347 13.52 3.22 10.07
C PHE A 347 13.65 3.57 11.55
N SER A 348 14.36 4.66 11.87
CA SER A 348 14.38 5.23 13.21
C SER A 348 13.02 5.85 13.55
N PRO A 349 12.39 5.49 14.68
CA PRO A 349 11.12 6.09 15.10
C PRO A 349 11.25 7.58 15.46
N PHE A 350 12.47 8.09 15.58
CA PHE A 350 12.77 9.50 15.89
C PHE A 350 12.89 10.37 14.64
N ILE A 351 12.94 9.78 13.44
CA ILE A 351 13.10 10.50 12.17
C ILE A 351 11.77 10.48 11.44
N LYS A 352 11.18 11.67 11.25
CA LYS A 352 9.96 11.86 10.48
C LYS A 352 10.24 11.98 8.98
N GLU A 353 11.22 12.78 8.60
CA GLU A 353 11.70 12.88 7.22
C GLU A 353 13.23 13.01 7.18
N ALA A 354 13.83 12.55 6.09
CA ALA A 354 15.24 12.70 5.81
C ALA A 354 15.41 13.13 4.35
N VAL A 355 16.37 14.02 4.08
CA VAL A 355 16.76 14.39 2.73
C VAL A 355 18.27 14.26 2.62
N ILE A 356 18.76 13.48 1.65
CA ILE A 356 20.18 13.19 1.46
C ILE A 356 20.75 14.06 0.33
N PHE A 357 21.86 14.72 0.64
CA PHE A 357 22.68 15.48 -0.29
C PHE A 357 24.05 14.80 -0.42
N GLY A 358 24.55 14.66 -1.64
CA GLY A 358 25.88 14.07 -1.83
C GLY A 358 26.41 14.08 -3.25
N GLU A 359 25.63 14.53 -4.22
CA GLU A 359 26.07 14.61 -5.61
C GLU A 359 27.32 15.49 -5.73
N GLY A 360 28.41 14.92 -6.27
CA GLY A 360 29.69 15.61 -6.42
C GLY A 360 30.38 16.02 -5.11
N ARG A 361 29.91 15.56 -3.94
CA ARG A 361 30.49 15.87 -2.62
C ARG A 361 31.40 14.76 -2.12
N SER A 362 32.35 15.10 -1.25
CA SER A 362 33.27 14.15 -0.62
C SER A 362 32.63 13.26 0.44
N PHE A 363 31.47 13.68 0.96
CA PHE A 363 30.69 12.95 1.95
C PHE A 363 29.20 13.21 1.71
N LEU A 364 28.38 12.28 2.17
CA LEU A 364 26.93 12.44 2.18
C LEU A 364 26.52 13.29 3.38
N THR A 365 25.54 14.16 3.20
CA THR A 365 24.95 15.01 4.25
C THR A 365 23.46 14.72 4.30
N ALA A 366 22.90 14.59 5.51
CA ALA A 366 21.47 14.41 5.71
C ALA A 366 20.86 15.66 6.34
N MET A 367 19.70 16.10 5.84
CA MET A 367 18.81 17.00 6.57
C MET A 367 17.73 16.14 7.22
N ILE A 368 17.64 16.19 8.55
CA ILE A 368 16.73 15.36 9.35
C ILE A 368 15.62 16.22 9.94
N ASN A 369 14.38 15.78 9.74
CA ASN A 369 13.20 16.27 10.44
C ASN A 369 12.83 15.25 11.52
N ILE A 370 12.86 15.65 12.79
CA ILE A 370 12.57 14.72 13.89
C ILE A 370 11.06 14.48 14.03
N ASP A 371 10.67 13.28 14.45
CA ASP A 371 9.32 13.03 14.94
C ASP A 371 9.17 13.68 16.32
N PHE A 372 8.51 14.84 16.37
CA PHE A 372 8.37 15.61 17.60
C PHE A 372 7.68 14.84 18.74
N GLY A 373 6.73 13.95 18.42
CA GLY A 373 6.01 13.18 19.43
C GLY A 373 6.89 12.10 20.05
N ASN A 374 7.56 11.30 19.21
CA ASN A 374 8.44 10.23 19.66
C ASN A 374 9.71 10.77 20.34
N THR A 375 10.37 11.76 19.73
CA THR A 375 11.58 12.37 20.30
C THR A 375 11.27 13.15 21.57
N GLY A 376 10.12 13.83 21.63
CA GLY A 376 9.66 14.52 22.83
C GLY A 376 9.40 13.56 24.00
N SER A 377 8.67 12.47 23.75
CA SER A 377 8.42 11.44 24.77
C SER A 377 9.72 10.83 25.31
N TRP A 378 10.66 10.53 24.42
CA TRP A 378 12.00 10.04 24.77
C TRP A 378 12.81 11.02 25.62
N ALA A 379 12.71 12.32 25.32
CA ALA A 379 13.37 13.38 26.07
C ALA A 379 12.79 13.50 27.48
N VAL A 380 11.46 13.45 27.63
CA VAL A 380 10.79 13.47 28.94
C VAL A 380 11.20 12.27 29.79
N GLU A 381 11.23 11.06 29.22
CA GLU A 381 11.68 9.85 29.94
C GLU A 381 13.12 9.96 30.48
N ARG A 382 13.96 10.77 29.82
CA ARG A 382 15.36 11.02 30.19
C ARG A 382 15.55 12.30 30.98
N MET A 383 14.46 12.96 31.39
CA MET A 383 14.50 14.23 32.11
C MET A 383 15.25 15.33 31.35
N ILE A 384 15.19 15.32 30.02
CA ILE A 384 15.74 16.37 29.15
C ILE A 384 14.67 17.45 28.99
N PRO A 385 14.85 18.65 29.56
CA PRO A 385 13.86 19.72 29.44
C PRO A 385 13.84 20.28 28.02
N TYR A 386 12.64 20.48 27.47
CA TYR A 386 12.45 21.20 26.20
C TYR A 386 11.10 21.92 26.22
N THR A 387 10.99 22.99 25.44
CA THR A 387 9.77 23.82 25.36
C THR A 387 9.15 23.86 23.97
N THR A 388 9.96 23.77 22.94
CA THR A 388 9.53 23.88 21.53
C THR A 388 10.24 22.84 20.68
N TYR A 389 9.77 22.66 19.44
CA TYR A 389 10.44 21.83 18.46
C TYR A 389 11.90 22.28 18.23
N MET A 390 12.12 23.59 18.08
CA MET A 390 13.45 24.15 17.80
C MET A 390 14.42 23.87 18.95
N ASP A 391 13.97 24.09 20.18
CA ASP A 391 14.74 23.79 21.40
C ASP A 391 15.11 22.29 21.48
N LEU A 392 14.11 21.40 21.33
CA LEU A 392 14.36 19.95 21.34
C LEU A 392 15.34 19.51 20.25
N SER A 393 15.21 20.04 19.03
CA SER A 393 16.07 19.70 17.90
C SER A 393 17.53 20.17 18.05
N GLN A 394 17.80 21.08 18.99
CA GLN A 394 19.14 21.64 19.26
C GLN A 394 19.75 21.09 20.56
N GLN A 395 19.05 20.21 21.27
CA GLN A 395 19.62 19.53 22.43
C GLN A 395 20.76 18.62 21.97
N THR A 396 21.92 18.70 22.63
CA THR A 396 23.12 17.90 22.27
C THR A 396 22.89 16.38 22.35
N ALA A 397 21.85 15.94 23.07
CA ALA A 397 21.48 14.52 23.13
C ALA A 397 20.59 14.06 21.95
N VAL A 398 20.03 15.02 21.19
CA VAL A 398 19.14 14.81 20.05
C VAL A 398 19.88 15.06 18.73
N GLU A 399 20.79 16.03 18.70
CA GLU A 399 21.81 16.20 17.64
C GLU A 399 22.75 14.98 17.59
#